data_AF-A0A194RFS6-F1
#
_entry.id   AF-A0A194RFS6-F1
#
_cell.length_a   1.000
_cell.length_b   1.000
_cell.length_c   1.000
_cell.angle_alpha   90.00
_cell.angle_beta   90.00
_cell.angle_gamma   90.00
#
_symmetry.space_group_name_H-M   'P 1'
#
loop_
_entity.id
_entity.type
_entity.pdbx_description
1 polymer ?
#
loop_
_entity_poly.entity_id
_entity_poly.type
_entity_poly.pdbx_seq_one_letter_code
_entity_poly.pdbx_strand_id
1 'polypeptide(L)' 'MLQLIVQGKITGKRSVGRRRTSWLKNLRQWFGKSTRSLFRAAVSRVQVALMIADLRKKMAL' A
#
# COMPACT_ATOMS: atom_id res chain seq x y z
N MET A 1 9.63 1.32 -3.35
CA MET A 1 9.79 2.80 -3.35
C MET A 1 8.75 3.56 -2.52
N LEU A 2 7.43 3.31 -2.64
CA LEU A 2 6.43 4.12 -1.91
C LEU A 2 6.32 3.74 -0.41
N GLN A 3 6.55 2.47 -0.09
CA GLN A 3 6.74 1.99 1.28
C GLN A 3 7.90 2.70 2.00
N LEU A 4 9.02 2.93 1.31
CA LEU A 4 10.18 3.65 1.87
C LEU A 4 9.85 5.12 2.22
N ILE A 5 8.88 5.73 1.54
CA ILE A 5 8.46 7.12 1.83
C ILE A 5 7.48 7.18 2.99
N VAL A 6 6.56 6.22 3.06
CA VAL A 6 5.68 6.08 4.24
C VAL A 6 6.52 5.74 5.48
N GLN A 7 7.60 4.98 5.31
CA GLN A 7 8.56 4.69 6.38
C GLN A 7 9.54 5.85 6.67
N GLY A 8 9.47 6.98 5.97
CA GLY A 8 10.41 8.10 6.17
C GLY A 8 11.86 7.83 5.75
N LYS A 9 12.14 6.69 5.09
CA LYS A 9 13.48 6.23 4.69
C LYS A 9 14.00 6.89 3.42
N ILE A 10 13.28 7.85 2.84
CA ILE A 10 13.75 8.67 1.72
C ILE A 10 13.69 10.13 2.14
N THR A 11 14.84 10.69 2.54
CA THR A 11 15.07 12.12 2.76
C THR A 11 15.29 12.82 1.42
N GLY A 12 14.62 13.94 1.18
CA GLY A 12 14.84 14.79 -0.01
C GLY A 12 13.59 15.18 -0.83
N LYS A 13 13.76 16.20 -1.68
CA LYS A 13 12.71 16.76 -2.55
C LYS A 13 12.41 15.78 -3.70
N ARG A 14 11.13 15.54 -4.00
CA ARG A 14 10.72 14.61 -5.07
C ARG A 14 11.23 15.10 -6.44
N SER A 15 11.81 14.21 -7.25
CA SER A 15 12.24 14.50 -8.62
C SER A 15 11.07 14.81 -9.56
N VAL A 16 11.29 15.74 -10.50
CA VAL A 16 10.38 16.03 -11.61
C VAL A 16 10.22 14.77 -12.46
N GLY A 17 8.98 14.39 -12.79
CA GLY A 17 8.65 13.14 -13.50
C GLY A 17 8.10 12.03 -12.60
N ARG A 18 8.23 12.15 -11.27
CA ARG A 18 7.65 11.18 -10.35
C ARG A 18 6.15 11.40 -10.18
N ARG A 19 5.33 10.52 -10.77
CA ARG A 19 3.86 10.59 -10.71
C ARG A 19 3.37 10.69 -9.25
N ARG A 20 2.44 11.62 -9.00
CA ARG A 20 1.72 11.73 -7.72
C ARG A 20 0.76 10.53 -7.58
N THR A 21 1.28 9.41 -7.08
CA THR A 21 0.43 8.26 -6.73
C THR A 21 -0.19 8.50 -5.35
N SER A 22 -1.52 8.65 -5.29
CA SER A 22 -2.22 8.80 -4.02
C SER A 22 -2.07 7.54 -3.15
N TRP A 23 -2.09 7.71 -1.83
CA TRP A 23 -1.97 6.61 -0.88
C TRP A 23 -2.98 5.49 -1.18
N LEU A 24 -4.23 5.86 -1.46
CA LEU A 24 -5.29 4.92 -1.83
C LEU A 24 -5.01 4.15 -3.13
N LYS A 25 -4.37 4.78 -4.14
CA LYS A 25 -3.99 4.09 -5.38
C LYS A 25 -2.95 2.99 -5.11
N ASN A 26 -2.03 3.22 -4.18
CA ASN A 26 -1.07 2.19 -3.78
C ASN A 26 -1.75 1.03 -3.05
N LEU A 27 -2.67 1.32 -2.13
CA LEU A 27 -3.41 0.26 -1.44
C LEU A 27 -4.19 -0.63 -2.42
N ARG A 28 -4.84 -0.03 -3.42
CA ARG A 28 -5.53 -0.80 -4.46
C ARG A 28 -4.57 -1.67 -5.26
N GLN A 29 -3.39 -1.14 -5.60
CA GLN A 29 -2.39 -1.87 -6.36
C GLN A 29 -1.77 -3.02 -5.55
N TRP A 30 -1.43 -2.78 -4.29
CA TRP A 30 -0.84 -3.78 -3.41
C TRP A 30 -1.82 -4.92 -3.12
N PHE A 31 -3.04 -4.58 -2.71
CA PHE A 31 -4.02 -5.58 -2.29
C PHE A 31 -4.92 -6.10 -3.42
N GLY A 32 -4.79 -5.58 -4.64
CA GLY A 32 -5.64 -5.96 -5.78
C GLY A 32 -7.13 -5.70 -5.56
N LYS A 33 -7.50 -4.78 -4.66
CA LYS A 33 -8.89 -4.52 -4.24
C LYS A 33 -9.38 -3.16 -4.74
N SER A 34 -10.69 -3.07 -4.99
CA SER A 34 -11.35 -1.79 -5.24
C SER A 34 -11.39 -0.93 -3.97
N THR A 35 -11.59 0.39 -4.12
CA THR A 35 -11.71 1.31 -2.99
C THR A 35 -12.79 0.86 -2.00
N ARG A 36 -13.98 0.48 -2.47
CA ARG A 36 -15.09 0.00 -1.62
C ARG A 36 -14.72 -1.26 -0.85
N SER A 37 -14.04 -2.20 -1.50
CA SER A 37 -13.59 -3.44 -0.85
C SER A 37 -12.52 -3.16 0.22
N LEU A 38 -11.62 -2.22 -0.02
CA LEU A 38 -10.63 -1.78 0.98
C LEU A 38 -11.29 -1.18 2.22
N PHE A 39 -12.27 -0.29 2.05
CA PHE A 39 -12.98 0.30 3.19
C PHE A 39 -13.78 -0.74 3.98
N ARG A 40 -14.42 -1.70 3.31
CA ARG A 40 -15.09 -2.83 3.97
C ARG A 40 -14.11 -3.77 4.69
N ALA A 41 -12.90 -3.94 4.19
CA ALA A 41 -11.89 -4.74 4.86
C ALA A 41 -11.30 -4.00 6.07
N ALA A 42 -11.15 -2.67 5.98
CA ALA A 42 -10.52 -1.83 7.01
C ALA A 42 -11.26 -1.84 8.36
N VAL A 43 -12.57 -2.13 8.36
CA VAL A 43 -13.34 -2.23 9.62
C VAL A 43 -13.07 -3.51 10.41
N SER A 44 -12.41 -4.51 9.80
CA SER A 44 -12.06 -5.77 10.44
C SER A 44 -10.56 -5.92 10.61
N ARG A 45 -10.10 -5.96 11.86
CA ARG A 45 -8.67 -6.18 12.19
C ARG A 45 -8.14 -7.49 11.62
N VAL A 46 -8.97 -8.54 11.59
CA VAL A 46 -8.63 -9.85 11.03
C VAL A 46 -8.41 -9.77 9.52
N GLN A 47 -9.32 -9.11 8.80
CA GLN A 47 -9.20 -8.92 7.35
C GLN A 47 -7.93 -8.15 6.98
N VAL A 48 -7.63 -7.08 7.72
CA VAL A 48 -6.39 -6.30 7.52
C VAL A 48 -5.15 -7.15 7.78
N ALA A 49 -5.14 -7.96 8.85
CA ALA A 49 -4.02 -8.86 9.15
C ALA A 49 -3.77 -9.87 8.02
N LEU A 50 -4.84 -10.49 7.49
CA LEU A 50 -4.75 -11.42 6.35
C LEU A 50 -4.21 -10.73 5.09
N MET A 51 -4.67 -9.52 4.80
CA MET A 51 -4.17 -8.73 3.66
C MET A 51 -2.67 -8.44 3.78
N ILE A 52 -2.18 -8.12 4.97
CA ILE A 52 -0.74 -7.88 5.21
C ILE A 52 0.05 -9.19 5.09
N ALA A 53 -0.48 -10.30 5.57
CA ALA A 53 0.16 -11.62 5.47
C ALA A 53 0.31 -12.07 4.00
N ASP A 54 -0.73 -11.90 3.19
CA ASP A 54 -0.70 -12.23 1.76
C ASP A 54 0.35 -11.40 1.01
N LEU A 55 0.44 -10.10 1.30
CA LEU A 55 1.49 -9.25 0.75
C LEU A 55 2.90 -9.74 1.10
N ARG A 56 3.13 -10.17 2.34
CA ARG A 56 4.44 -10.72 2.75
C ARG A 56 4.77 -11.99 1.99
N LYS A 57 3.80 -12.89 1.80
CA LYS A 57 3.98 -14.13 1.03
C LYS A 57 4.36 -13.85 -0.42
N LYS A 58 3.70 -12.88 -1.07
CA LYS A 58 3.98 -12.50 -2.46
C LYS A 58 5.37 -11.89 -2.68
N MET A 59 5.95 -11.27 -1.65
CA MET A 59 7.28 -10.66 -1.74
C MET A 59 8.42 -11.64 -1.36
N ALA A 60 8.09 -12.83 -0.84
CA ALA A 60 9.06 -13.85 -0.45
C ALA A 60 9.28 -14.92 -1.54
N LEU A 61 8.51 -14.85 -2.63
CA LEU A 61 8.67 -15.62 -3.87
C LEU A 61 9.36 -14.76 -4.92
#